data_AF-A0AAV5ZBW1-F1
#
_entry.id   AF-A0AAV5ZBW1-F1
#
_cell.length_a   1.000
_cell.length_b   1.000
_cell.length_c   1.000
_cell.angle_alpha   90.00
_cell.angle_beta   90.00
_cell.angle_gamma   90.00
#
_symmetry.space_group_name_H-M   'P 1'
#
loop_
_entity.id
_entity.type
_entity.pdbx_description
1 polymer ?
#
loop_
_entity_poly.entity_id
_entity_poly.type
_entity_poly.pdbx_seq_one_letter_code
_entity_poly.pdbx_strand_id
1 'polypeptide(L)'
;IVYCEVLQGIREEQTYLRTRASLRAHPILRPRGLETFEIAANLYRAARRRGLTIRRSVDCIIAATCLEAGAEIYHNDRDFDALARVSELAVYRPA
;
A
#
# COMPACT_ATOMS: atom_id res chain seq x y z
N ILE A 1 1.91 7.25 -0.72
CA ILE A 1 3.26 6.74 -0.39
C ILE A 1 3.90 6.15 -1.64
N VAL A 2 3.31 5.11 -2.24
CA VAL A 2 3.78 4.49 -3.51
C VAL A 2 4.12 5.51 -4.61
N TYR A 3 3.26 6.50 -4.87
CA TYR A 3 3.53 7.56 -5.85
C TYR A 3 4.87 8.30 -5.59
N CYS A 4 5.19 8.56 -4.32
CA CYS A 4 6.44 9.21 -3.94
C CYS A 4 7.63 8.27 -4.20
N GLU A 5 7.53 7.01 -3.76
CA GLU A 5 8.59 6.02 -3.89
C GLU A 5 8.97 5.74 -5.34
N VAL A 6 7.97 5.64 -6.23
CA VAL A 6 8.22 5.45 -7.68
C VAL A 6 9.00 6.64 -8.24
N LEU A 7 8.58 7.86 -7.95
CA LEU A 7 9.24 9.05 -8.46
C LEU A 7 10.64 9.26 -7.88
N GLN A 8 10.86 8.95 -6.60
CA GLN A 8 12.17 9.01 -5.95
C GLN A 8 13.18 8.02 -6.54
N GLY A 9 12.72 6.90 -7.09
CA GLY A 9 13.59 5.93 -7.76
C GLY A 9 14.18 6.40 -9.09
N ILE A 10 13.69 7.51 -9.65
CA ILE A 10 14.07 7.99 -10.98
C ILE A 10 15.16 9.05 -10.86
N ARG A 11 16.31 8.80 -11.50
CA ARG A 11 17.47 9.71 -11.48
C ARG A 11 17.43 10.79 -12.57
N GLU A 12 16.83 10.50 -13.71
CA GLU A 12 16.86 11.35 -14.89
C GLU A 12 15.57 12.18 -14.99
N GLU A 13 15.72 13.50 -15.15
CA GLU A 13 14.63 14.47 -15.05
C GLU A 13 13.53 14.23 -16.10
N GLN A 14 13.87 13.95 -17.35
CA GLN A 14 12.85 13.73 -18.40
C GLN A 14 12.03 12.48 -18.12
N THR A 15 12.66 11.41 -17.62
CA THR A 15 11.99 10.18 -17.20
C THR A 15 11.12 10.43 -15.98
N TYR A 16 11.57 11.27 -15.04
CA TYR A 16 10.76 11.70 -13.90
C TYR A 16 9.50 12.44 -14.38
N LEU A 17 9.64 13.41 -15.27
CA LEU A 17 8.53 14.21 -15.80
C LEU A 17 7.52 13.35 -16.56
N ARG A 18 7.98 12.42 -17.41
CA ARG A 18 7.10 11.49 -18.14
C ARG A 18 6.37 10.54 -17.19
N THR A 19 7.07 9.96 -16.22
CA THR A 19 6.46 9.02 -15.26
C THR A 19 5.45 9.73 -14.37
N ARG A 20 5.78 10.94 -13.90
CA ARG A 20 4.88 11.80 -13.13
C ARG A 20 3.59 12.10 -13.90
N ALA A 21 3.69 12.45 -15.18
CA ALA A 21 2.53 12.71 -16.02
C ALA A 21 1.66 11.45 -16.18
N SER A 22 2.30 10.30 -16.46
CA SER A 22 1.61 9.01 -16.62
C SER A 22 0.88 8.59 -15.33
N LEU A 23 1.56 8.59 -14.18
CA LEU A 23 0.95 8.21 -12.90
C LEU A 23 -0.24 9.09 -12.51
N ARG A 24 -0.17 10.40 -12.81
CA ARG A 24 -1.26 11.35 -12.52
C ARG A 24 -2.49 11.17 -13.41
N ALA A 25 -2.38 10.44 -14.52
CA ALA A 25 -3.52 10.12 -15.38
C ALA A 25 -4.44 9.03 -14.78
N HIS A 26 -4.00 8.35 -13.71
CA HIS A 26 -4.77 7.32 -13.03
C HIS A 26 -5.35 7.81 -11.69
N PRO A 27 -6.43 7.18 -11.18
CA PRO A 27 -6.92 7.45 -9.84
C PRO A 27 -5.83 7.22 -8.79
N ILE A 28 -5.63 8.22 -7.91
CA ILE A 28 -4.71 8.12 -6.79
C ILE A 28 -5.51 7.94 -5.51
N LEU A 29 -5.46 6.73 -4.94
CA LEU A 29 -6.01 6.46 -3.62
C LEU A 29 -5.18 7.18 -2.55
N ARG A 30 -5.86 7.82 -1.60
CA ARG A 30 -5.25 8.65 -0.56
C ARG A 30 -5.78 8.21 0.81
N PRO A 31 -4.94 8.26 1.86
CA PRO A 31 -5.44 8.22 3.23
C PRO A 31 -6.49 9.31 3.45
N ARG A 32 -7.58 8.96 4.13
CA ARG A 32 -8.72 9.87 4.36
C ARG A 32 -8.51 10.82 5.54
N GLY A 33 -7.55 10.51 6.42
CA GLY A 33 -7.33 11.23 7.66
C GLY A 33 -6.64 10.33 8.68
N LEU A 34 -6.79 10.67 9.96
CA LEU A 34 -6.24 9.89 11.07
C LEU A 34 -6.82 8.47 11.12
N GLU A 35 -8.05 8.30 10.65
CA GLU A 35 -8.79 7.04 10.61
C GLU A 35 -8.03 5.96 9.82
N THR A 36 -7.45 6.33 8.67
CA THR A 36 -6.63 5.40 7.87
C THR A 36 -5.40 4.91 8.66
N PHE A 37 -4.78 5.79 9.45
CA PHE A 37 -3.60 5.43 10.25
C PHE A 37 -3.97 4.57 11.46
N GLU A 38 -5.15 4.79 12.06
CA GLU A 38 -5.68 3.94 13.12
C GLU A 38 -6.00 2.53 12.60
N ILE A 39 -6.60 2.42 11.41
CA ILE A 39 -6.82 1.14 10.72
C ILE A 39 -5.47 0.44 10.47
N ALA A 40 -4.48 1.17 9.95
CA ALA A 40 -3.14 0.63 9.73
C ALA A 40 -2.48 0.11 11.03
N ALA A 41 -2.59 0.87 12.12
CA ALA A 41 -2.09 0.44 13.43
C ALA A 41 -2.81 -0.83 13.92
N ASN A 42 -4.11 -0.93 13.70
CA ASN A 42 -4.90 -2.11 14.06
C ASN A 42 -4.51 -3.35 13.24
N LEU A 43 -4.26 -3.20 11.93
CA LEU A 43 -3.72 -4.27 11.08
C LEU A 43 -2.38 -4.79 11.60
N TYR A 44 -1.44 -3.88 11.89
CA TYR A 44 -0.14 -4.24 12.45
C TYR A 44 -0.28 -5.02 13.77
N ARG A 45 -1.14 -4.53 14.68
CA ARG A 45 -1.41 -5.19 15.97
C ARG A 45 -2.05 -6.57 15.80
N ALA A 46 -2.95 -6.73 14.83
CA ALA A 46 -3.59 -7.99 14.52
C ALA A 46 -2.60 -9.03 13.96
N ALA A 47 -1.75 -8.60 13.00
CA ALA A 47 -0.67 -9.42 12.47
C ALA A 47 0.28 -9.90 13.59
N ARG A 48 0.74 -8.97 14.43
CA ARG A 48 1.64 -9.28 15.55
C ARG A 48 1.02 -10.24 16.56
N ARG A 49 -0.26 -10.08 16.90
CA ARG A 49 -0.98 -11.01 17.80
C ARG A 49 -1.05 -12.43 17.25
N ARG A 50 -0.98 -12.60 15.93
CA ARG A 50 -0.94 -13.90 15.24
C ARG A 50 0.47 -14.39 14.90
N GLY A 51 1.51 -13.75 15.46
CA GLY A 51 2.90 -14.10 15.22
C GLY A 51 3.42 -13.73 13.82
N LEU A 52 2.70 -12.87 13.09
CA LEU A 52 3.11 -12.38 11.78
C LEU A 52 3.84 -11.05 11.94
N THR A 53 5.08 -10.98 11.46
CA THR A 53 5.89 -9.75 11.50
C THR A 53 5.73 -8.97 10.21
N ILE A 54 5.18 -7.76 10.30
CA ILE A 54 5.20 -6.77 9.22
C ILE A 54 6.45 -5.92 9.36
N ARG A 55 7.21 -5.76 8.28
CA ARG A 55 8.53 -5.10 8.28
C ARG A 55 8.42 -3.59 8.27
N ARG A 56 7.37 -3.02 7.69
CA ARG A 56 7.20 -1.56 7.56
C ARG A 56 5.77 -1.12 7.89
N SER A 57 5.63 -0.08 8.72
CA SER A 57 4.32 0.52 9.02
C SER A 57 3.63 1.10 7.78
N VAL A 58 4.43 1.50 6.77
CA VAL A 58 3.95 1.97 5.48
C VAL A 58 3.08 0.93 4.78
N ASP A 59 3.43 -0.35 4.85
CA ASP A 59 2.67 -1.42 4.20
C ASP A 59 1.27 -1.54 4.82
N CYS A 60 1.17 -1.32 6.13
CA CYS A 60 -0.12 -1.26 6.82
C CYS A 60 -0.96 -0.05 6.37
N ILE A 61 -0.34 1.10 6.10
CA ILE A 61 -1.04 2.30 5.60
C ILE A 61 -1.55 2.08 4.17
N ILE A 62 -0.74 1.44 3.33
CA ILE A 62 -1.14 1.08 1.96
C ILE A 62 -2.30 0.09 2.01
N ALA A 63 -2.19 -0.97 2.82
CA ALA A 63 -3.27 -1.95 3.00
C ALA A 63 -4.56 -1.32 3.55
N ALA A 64 -4.47 -0.44 4.55
CA ALA A 64 -5.62 0.31 5.07
C ALA A 64 -6.28 1.15 3.97
N THR A 65 -5.48 1.84 3.16
CA THR A 65 -5.98 2.65 2.03
C THR A 65 -6.72 1.77 1.00
N CYS A 66 -6.20 0.58 0.70
CA CYS A 66 -6.86 -0.39 -0.18
C CYS A 66 -8.19 -0.89 0.39
N LEU A 67 -8.21 -1.25 1.68
CA LEU A 67 -9.43 -1.69 2.38
C LEU A 67 -10.53 -0.63 2.33
N GLU A 68 -10.19 0.62 2.63
CA GLU A 68 -11.14 1.74 2.60
C GLU A 68 -11.69 2.01 1.21
N ALA A 69 -10.89 1.79 0.17
CA ALA A 69 -11.28 2.00 -1.22
C ALA A 69 -11.96 0.77 -1.86
N GLY A 70 -12.00 -0.38 -1.18
CA GLY A 70 -12.43 -1.65 -1.77
C GLY A 70 -11.55 -2.10 -2.94
N ALA A 71 -10.27 -1.73 -2.94
CA ALA A 71 -9.34 -2.01 -4.02
C ALA A 71 -8.49 -3.25 -3.74
N GLU A 72 -8.23 -4.04 -4.78
CA GLU A 72 -7.26 -5.13 -4.72
C GLU A 72 -5.83 -4.59 -4.77
N ILE A 73 -4.91 -5.24 -4.04
CA ILE A 73 -3.49 -4.89 -4.07
C ILE A 73 -2.71 -5.83 -4.97
N TYR A 74 -1.97 -5.27 -5.93
CA TYR A 74 -0.94 -5.97 -6.68
C TYR A 74 0.42 -5.71 -6.03
N HIS A 75 1.14 -6.78 -5.65
CA HIS A 75 2.39 -6.66 -4.91
C HIS A 75 3.35 -7.82 -5.22
N ASN A 76 4.62 -7.61 -4.84
CA ASN A 76 5.66 -8.65 -4.73
C ASN A 76 6.31 -8.63 -3.34
N ASP A 77 5.54 -8.20 -2.33
CA ASP A 77 5.99 -8.10 -0.94
C ASP A 77 5.15 -9.01 -0.04
N ARG A 78 5.79 -9.98 0.62
CA ARG A 78 5.13 -10.99 1.49
C ARG A 78 4.35 -10.40 2.67
N ASP A 79 4.58 -9.15 3.01
CA ASP A 79 3.90 -8.50 4.14
C ASP A 79 2.42 -8.27 3.80
N PHE A 80 2.08 -8.05 2.52
CA PHE A 80 0.68 -7.95 2.10
C PHE A 80 -0.04 -9.31 2.16
N ASP A 81 0.65 -10.43 1.88
CA ASP A 81 0.10 -11.77 2.14
C ASP A 81 -0.18 -11.97 3.64
N ALA A 82 0.75 -11.51 4.50
CA ALA A 82 0.56 -11.58 5.95
C ALA A 82 -0.61 -10.69 6.43
N LEU A 83 -0.79 -9.51 5.84
CA LEU A 83 -1.91 -8.61 6.13
C LEU A 83 -3.26 -9.18 5.65
N ALA A 84 -3.29 -9.81 4.48
CA ALA A 84 -4.48 -10.52 3.97
C ALA A 84 -4.89 -11.70 4.86
N ARG A 85 -3.96 -12.32 5.58
CA ARG A 85 -4.29 -13.37 6.57
C ARG A 85 -5.00 -12.85 7.83
N VAL A 86 -5.02 -11.54 8.06
CA VAL A 86 -5.57 -10.93 9.29
C VAL A 86 -6.63 -9.87 9.01
N SER A 87 -7.03 -9.69 7.76
CA SER A 87 -8.00 -8.70 7.30
C SER A 87 -8.70 -9.16 6.02
N GLU A 88 -9.61 -8.34 5.49
CA GLU A 88 -10.28 -8.57 4.21
C GLU A 88 -9.49 -8.01 3.01
N LEU A 89 -8.19 -7.76 3.17
CA LEU A 89 -7.36 -7.20 2.11
C LEU A 89 -7.31 -8.18 0.93
N ALA A 90 -7.90 -7.78 -0.20
CA ALA A 90 -7.89 -8.57 -1.42
C ALA A 90 -6.54 -8.43 -2.14
N VAL A 91 -5.88 -9.56 -2.40
CA VAL A 91 -4.60 -9.63 -3.11
C VAL A 91 -4.85 -10.08 -4.55
N TYR A 92 -4.46 -9.24 -5.51
CA TYR A 92 -4.53 -9.59 -6.92
C TYR A 92 -3.45 -10.62 -7.27
N ARG A 93 -3.87 -11.73 -7.89
CA ARG A 93 -2.99 -12.80 -8.38
C ARG A 93 -3.07 -12.82 -9.91
N PRO A 94 -2.01 -12.39 -10.63
CA PRO A 94 -2.00 -12.52 -12.09
C PRO A 94 -2.04 -13.99 -12.49
N ALA A 95 -2.78 -14.28 -13.57
CA ALA A 95 -2.86 -15.60 -14.19
C ALA A 95 -1.58 -15.97 -14.95
#